data_AF-A0A0T6BI90-F1
#
_entry.id   AF-A0A0T6BI90-F1
#
_cell.length_a   1.000
_cell.length_b   1.000
_cell.length_c   1.000
_cell.angle_alpha   90.00
_cell.angle_beta   90.00
_cell.angle_gamma   90.00
#
_symmetry.space_group_name_H-M   'P 1'
#
loop_
_entity.id
_entity.type
_entity.pdbx_description
1 polymer ?
#
loop_
_entity_poly.entity_id
_entity_poly.type
_entity_poly.pdbx_seq_one_letter_code
_entity_poly.pdbx_strand_id
1 'polypeptide(L)'
;MARKYTKEELIEMLKSRAEELGRSPKQKEVKQFQTIVKRFGSFNKGLEAAGLTPNKKRRKKYTEAELIEILQQRAEELGRSPKKREIKQFQTIVNHFGTFNKGLEAAGLTPRRRRDYTKEELIEMLKAKANELGRSPKRREVKQVGAITKNFGSFNKALEVAGLKTEERKVYTNEELIEILQKKAQEIGRAPKAEEVKQWNTISKHFGSFNKGLIAAGLTPNIEHSRTRTNPYTKQELIEILQKKAEEIGRVPKQKEVEQRSTIRKRFGSFNKGLEAAGLTPNNKRKNKSLNLKLEMGEKIV
;
A
#
# COMPACT_ATOMS: atom_id res chain seq x y z
N MET A 1 29.57 17.90 -14.16
CA MET A 1 29.44 18.57 -12.84
C MET A 1 30.82 18.79 -12.26
N ALA A 2 31.17 20.03 -11.93
CA ALA A 2 32.46 20.37 -11.33
C ALA A 2 32.67 19.62 -10.01
N ARG A 3 33.84 19.01 -9.87
CA ARG A 3 34.22 18.25 -8.67
C ARG A 3 34.50 19.26 -7.55
N LYS A 4 33.55 19.43 -6.62
CA LYS A 4 33.56 20.46 -5.56
C LYS A 4 34.79 20.48 -4.63
N TYR A 5 35.54 19.38 -4.53
CA TYR A 5 36.77 19.30 -3.73
C TYR A 5 37.81 18.40 -4.39
N THR A 6 39.09 18.77 -4.41
CA THR A 6 40.23 17.93 -4.85
C THR A 6 40.65 16.92 -3.76
N LYS A 7 41.64 16.05 -4.01
CA LYS A 7 42.12 15.13 -2.95
C LYS A 7 42.98 15.89 -1.93
N GLU A 8 43.74 16.85 -2.43
CA GLU A 8 44.67 17.71 -1.72
C GLU A 8 43.91 18.63 -0.74
N GLU A 9 42.83 19.29 -1.22
CA GLU A 9 41.95 20.10 -0.37
C GLU A 9 41.34 19.28 0.76
N LEU A 10 40.94 18.03 0.49
CA LEU A 10 40.37 17.16 1.52
C LEU A 10 41.41 16.70 2.55
N ILE A 11 42.68 16.54 2.15
CA ILE A 11 43.78 16.24 3.06
C ILE A 11 44.04 17.44 3.98
N GLU A 12 44.10 18.64 3.43
CA GLU A 12 44.31 19.87 4.20
C GLU A 12 43.17 20.11 5.19
N MET A 13 41.92 19.90 4.77
CA MET A 13 40.75 19.95 5.67
C MET A 13 40.85 18.94 6.81
N LEU A 14 41.38 17.73 6.58
CA LEU A 14 41.58 16.74 7.63
C LEU A 14 42.69 17.15 8.60
N LYS A 15 43.80 17.71 8.09
CA LYS A 15 44.92 18.21 8.92
C LYS A 15 44.49 19.37 9.80
N SER A 16 43.86 20.40 9.22
CA SER A 16 43.34 21.55 9.96
C SER A 16 42.35 21.13 11.05
N ARG A 17 41.44 20.21 10.73
CA ARG A 17 40.50 19.68 11.71
C ARG A 17 41.19 18.85 12.80
N ALA A 18 42.29 18.17 12.49
CA ALA A 18 43.05 17.42 13.47
C ALA A 18 43.83 18.34 14.44
N GLU A 19 44.38 19.43 13.93
CA GLU A 19 45.03 20.48 14.73
C GLU A 19 44.03 21.11 15.71
N GLU A 20 42.85 21.49 15.24
CA GLU A 20 41.80 22.08 16.09
C GLU A 20 41.36 21.12 17.22
N LEU A 21 41.33 19.82 16.93
CA LEU A 21 40.88 18.80 17.88
C LEU A 21 42.01 18.23 18.75
N GLY A 22 43.28 18.54 18.45
CA GLY A 22 44.45 17.90 19.05
C GLY A 22 44.53 16.37 18.81
N ARG A 23 43.75 15.84 17.87
CA ARG A 23 43.66 14.41 17.52
C ARG A 23 43.04 14.23 16.14
N SER A 24 43.20 13.03 15.57
CA SER A 24 42.53 12.68 14.32
C SER A 24 41.00 12.81 14.43
N PRO A 25 40.32 13.45 13.45
CA PRO A 25 38.88 13.67 13.51
C PRO A 25 38.11 12.36 13.25
N LYS A 26 36.92 12.23 13.83
CA LYS A 26 35.96 11.16 13.55
C LYS A 26 35.07 11.55 12.37
N GLN A 27 34.46 10.56 11.71
CA GLN A 27 33.58 10.79 10.54
C GLN A 27 32.49 11.85 10.78
N LYS A 28 31.86 11.85 11.97
CA LYS A 28 30.80 12.81 12.31
C LYS A 28 31.30 14.23 12.55
N GLU A 29 32.61 14.41 12.71
CA GLU A 29 33.25 15.68 13.05
C GLU A 29 33.76 16.41 11.79
N VAL A 30 33.55 15.84 10.60
CA VAL A 30 33.95 16.38 9.29
C VAL A 30 32.76 16.41 8.34
N LYS A 31 32.32 17.60 7.93
CA LYS A 31 31.14 17.76 7.05
C LYS A 31 31.33 17.04 5.70
N GLN A 32 32.56 16.99 5.19
CA GLN A 32 32.93 16.42 3.89
C GLN A 32 33.25 14.91 3.95
N PHE A 33 32.93 14.20 5.04
CA PHE A 33 33.33 12.79 5.21
C PHE A 33 32.87 11.88 4.07
N GLN A 34 31.69 12.12 3.47
CA GLN A 34 31.18 11.35 2.33
C GLN A 34 32.06 11.54 1.08
N THR A 35 32.52 12.77 0.83
CA THR A 35 33.42 13.08 -0.29
C THR A 35 34.79 12.42 -0.09
N ILE A 36 35.27 12.40 1.15
CA ILE A 36 36.52 11.72 1.54
C ILE A 36 36.40 10.21 1.31
N VAL A 37 35.31 9.58 1.80
CA VAL A 37 35.06 8.14 1.57
C VAL A 37 35.01 7.82 0.08
N LYS A 38 34.33 8.64 -0.74
CA LYS A 38 34.25 8.43 -2.19
C LYS A 38 35.60 8.56 -2.91
N ARG A 39 36.48 9.47 -2.48
CA ARG A 39 37.76 9.73 -3.16
C ARG A 39 38.92 8.83 -2.71
N PHE A 40 38.91 8.43 -1.45
CA PHE A 40 39.98 7.62 -0.83
C PHE A 40 39.57 6.18 -0.56
N GLY A 41 38.30 5.82 -0.85
CA GLY A 41 37.73 4.49 -0.64
C GLY A 41 37.29 4.21 0.81
N SER A 42 37.89 4.89 1.79
CA SER A 42 37.38 4.92 3.17
C SER A 42 37.82 6.19 3.88
N PHE A 43 37.12 6.55 4.96
CA PHE A 43 37.50 7.71 5.76
C PHE A 43 38.88 7.54 6.42
N ASN A 44 39.21 6.31 6.87
CA ASN A 44 40.52 6.03 7.45
C ASN A 44 41.65 6.13 6.41
N LYS A 45 41.42 5.71 5.17
CA LYS A 45 42.38 5.95 4.07
C LYS A 45 42.60 7.44 3.79
N GLY A 46 41.57 8.26 3.97
CA GLY A 46 41.70 9.72 3.92
C GLY A 46 42.57 10.28 5.05
N LEU A 47 42.42 9.75 6.27
CA LEU A 47 43.27 10.11 7.42
C LEU A 47 44.74 9.70 7.17
N GLU A 48 44.97 8.49 6.65
CA GLU A 48 46.31 8.00 6.30
C GLU A 48 46.98 8.90 5.26
N ALA A 49 46.25 9.28 4.20
CA ALA A 49 46.75 10.20 3.18
C ALA A 49 47.05 11.60 3.74
N ALA A 50 46.41 11.98 4.85
CA ALA A 50 46.67 13.22 5.57
C ALA A 50 47.79 13.10 6.62
N GLY A 51 48.43 11.93 6.78
CA GLY A 51 49.44 11.68 7.80
C GLY A 51 48.86 11.56 9.21
N LEU A 52 47.55 11.30 9.34
CA LEU A 52 46.83 11.23 10.60
C LEU A 52 46.58 9.78 11.02
N THR A 53 46.61 9.54 12.32
CA THR A 53 46.31 8.23 12.90
C THR A 53 44.90 7.75 12.54
N PRO A 54 44.72 6.57 11.93
CA PRO A 54 43.41 6.03 11.62
C PRO A 54 42.53 5.86 12.86
N ASN A 55 41.24 6.17 12.74
CA ASN A 55 40.31 5.88 13.82
C ASN A 55 40.24 4.38 14.07
N LYS A 56 40.37 3.96 15.35
CA LYS A 56 40.19 2.57 15.76
C LYS A 56 38.83 2.08 15.25
N LYS A 57 38.83 1.01 14.45
CA LYS A 57 37.59 0.32 14.08
C LYS A 57 36.89 -0.07 15.37
N ARG A 58 35.57 0.17 15.48
CA ARG A 58 34.78 -0.41 16.56
C ARG A 58 35.02 -1.91 16.54
N ARG A 59 35.60 -2.45 17.62
CA ARG A 59 35.71 -3.91 17.79
C ARG A 59 34.29 -4.47 17.69
N LYS A 60 34.11 -5.50 16.87
CA LYS A 60 32.84 -6.24 16.86
C LYS A 60 32.62 -6.73 18.29
N LYS A 61 31.41 -6.54 18.83
CA LYS A 61 31.09 -6.89 20.23
C LYS A 61 31.28 -8.38 20.51
N TYR A 62 31.19 -9.20 19.46
CA TYR A 62 31.37 -10.64 19.52
C TYR A 62 32.31 -11.11 18.41
N THR A 63 33.12 -12.11 18.73
CA THR A 63 33.88 -12.96 17.81
C THR A 63 33.02 -14.14 17.35
N GLU A 64 33.43 -14.84 16.30
CA GLU A 64 32.73 -16.05 15.86
C GLU A 64 32.78 -17.16 16.91
N ALA A 65 33.90 -17.30 17.62
CA ALA A 65 34.07 -18.25 18.71
C ALA A 65 33.09 -18.00 19.88
N GLU A 66 32.98 -16.74 20.34
CA GLU A 66 32.02 -16.37 21.40
C GLU A 66 30.56 -16.65 20.97
N LEU A 67 30.23 -16.46 19.69
CA LEU A 67 28.89 -16.76 19.17
C LEU A 67 28.62 -18.26 19.08
N ILE A 68 29.63 -19.07 18.76
CA ILE A 68 29.56 -20.53 18.78
C ILE A 68 29.33 -21.02 20.22
N GLU A 69 30.08 -20.51 21.18
CA GLU A 69 29.93 -20.87 22.60
C GLU A 69 28.53 -20.53 23.12
N ILE A 70 28.01 -19.34 22.80
CA ILE A 70 26.62 -18.94 23.16
C ILE A 70 25.60 -19.93 22.57
N LEU A 71 25.81 -20.40 21.34
CA LEU A 71 24.92 -21.36 20.70
C LEU A 71 24.99 -22.74 21.37
N GLN A 72 26.19 -23.20 21.71
CA GLN A 72 26.43 -24.49 22.38
C GLN A 72 25.85 -24.52 23.79
N GLN A 73 26.16 -23.52 24.62
CA GLN A 73 25.61 -23.39 25.98
C GLN A 73 24.09 -23.38 25.93
N ARG A 74 23.50 -22.61 25.02
CA ARG A 74 22.04 -22.57 24.90
C ARG A 74 21.46 -23.91 24.41
N ALA A 75 22.20 -24.66 23.60
CA ALA A 75 21.75 -25.97 23.16
C ALA A 75 21.77 -27.00 24.30
N GLU A 76 22.80 -26.94 25.15
CA GLU A 76 22.95 -27.75 26.35
C GLU A 76 21.81 -27.48 27.34
N GLU A 77 21.53 -26.21 27.65
CA GLU A 77 20.41 -25.80 28.51
C GLU A 77 19.05 -26.30 28.01
N LEU A 78 18.86 -26.39 26.69
CA LEU A 78 17.60 -26.79 26.07
C LEU A 78 17.53 -28.30 25.78
N GLY A 79 18.64 -29.03 25.87
CA GLY A 79 18.78 -30.40 25.36
C GLY A 79 18.53 -30.52 23.84
N ARG A 80 18.61 -29.41 23.09
CA ARG A 80 18.38 -29.35 21.64
C ARG A 80 18.92 -28.06 21.05
N SER A 81 19.10 -28.03 19.73
CA SER A 81 19.49 -26.80 19.03
C SER A 81 18.47 -25.65 19.26
N PRO A 82 18.97 -24.44 19.55
CA PRO A 82 18.11 -23.30 19.87
C PRO A 82 17.40 -22.75 18.64
N LYS A 83 16.20 -22.18 18.84
CA LYS A 83 15.45 -21.44 17.83
C LYS A 83 15.92 -20.00 17.79
N LYS A 84 15.69 -19.32 16.67
CA LYS A 84 16.04 -17.89 16.51
C LYS A 84 15.51 -16.97 17.61
N ARG A 85 14.34 -17.26 18.18
CA ARG A 85 13.71 -16.44 19.25
C ARG A 85 14.30 -16.72 20.64
N GLU A 86 15.10 -17.78 20.77
CA GLU A 86 15.70 -18.25 22.01
C GLU A 86 17.14 -17.73 22.19
N ILE A 87 17.67 -16.99 21.22
CA ILE A 87 19.03 -16.41 21.21
C ILE A 87 18.96 -14.89 21.04
N LYS A 88 19.44 -14.15 22.04
CA LYS A 88 19.46 -12.67 22.00
C LYS A 88 20.38 -12.13 20.89
N GLN A 89 21.47 -12.82 20.62
CA GLN A 89 22.49 -12.47 19.63
C GLN A 89 22.15 -12.91 18.19
N PHE A 90 20.90 -13.29 17.92
CA PHE A 90 20.46 -13.82 16.62
C PHE A 90 20.96 -12.97 15.44
N GLN A 91 20.78 -11.65 15.49
CA GLN A 91 21.18 -10.78 14.39
C GLN A 91 22.71 -10.72 14.22
N THR A 92 23.45 -10.76 15.33
CA THR A 92 24.92 -10.81 15.29
C THR A 92 25.40 -12.11 14.65
N ILE A 93 24.78 -13.24 14.99
CA ILE A 93 25.08 -14.54 14.38
C ILE A 93 24.81 -14.50 12.87
N VAL A 94 23.66 -13.98 12.44
CA VAL A 94 23.36 -13.81 11.02
C VAL A 94 24.39 -12.93 10.32
N ASN A 95 24.86 -11.85 10.96
CA ASN A 95 25.84 -10.94 10.38
C ASN A 95 27.24 -11.57 10.24
N HIS A 96 27.61 -12.52 11.10
CA HIS A 96 28.89 -13.21 11.05
C HIS A 96 28.87 -14.42 10.09
N PHE A 97 27.85 -15.28 10.22
CA PHE A 97 27.78 -16.55 9.49
C PHE A 97 26.88 -16.49 8.23
N GLY A 98 26.30 -15.32 7.93
CA GLY A 98 25.38 -15.07 6.82
C GLY A 98 23.95 -15.55 7.07
N THR A 99 23.75 -16.69 7.74
CA THR A 99 22.44 -17.16 8.20
C THR A 99 22.54 -17.76 9.59
N PHE A 100 21.42 -17.78 10.33
CA PHE A 100 21.39 -18.41 11.65
C PHE A 100 21.64 -19.93 11.58
N ASN A 101 21.17 -20.60 10.52
CA ASN A 101 21.43 -22.03 10.32
C ASN A 101 22.92 -22.31 10.10
N LYS A 102 23.62 -21.48 9.33
CA LYS A 102 25.08 -21.58 9.18
C LYS A 102 25.81 -21.36 10.51
N GLY A 103 25.29 -20.45 11.35
CA GLY A 103 25.81 -20.28 12.71
C GLY A 103 25.62 -21.51 13.59
N LEU A 104 24.46 -22.17 13.51
CA LEU A 104 24.21 -23.45 14.18
C LEU A 104 25.15 -24.55 13.65
N GLU A 105 25.31 -24.67 12.33
CA GLU A 105 26.22 -25.63 11.70
C GLU A 105 27.68 -25.41 12.15
N ALA A 106 28.13 -24.15 12.20
CA ALA A 106 29.46 -23.79 12.70
C ALA A 106 29.64 -24.13 14.19
N ALA A 107 28.57 -24.15 14.96
CA ALA A 107 28.56 -24.56 16.36
C ALA A 107 28.43 -26.10 16.56
N GLY A 108 28.41 -26.88 15.48
CA GLY A 108 28.18 -28.33 15.52
C GLY A 108 26.73 -28.72 15.83
N LEU A 109 25.79 -27.77 15.72
CA LEU A 109 24.39 -27.97 16.05
C LEU A 109 23.55 -28.19 14.79
N THR A 110 22.64 -29.16 14.85
CA THR A 110 21.74 -29.46 13.73
C THR A 110 20.64 -28.41 13.62
N PRO A 111 20.59 -27.60 12.54
CA PRO A 111 19.48 -26.68 12.34
C PRO A 111 18.19 -27.47 12.19
N ARG A 112 17.11 -26.99 12.81
CA ARG A 112 15.78 -27.56 12.56
C ARG A 112 15.35 -27.26 11.13
N ARG A 113 15.67 -28.16 10.20
CA ARG A 113 15.21 -28.08 8.82
C ARG A 113 13.69 -28.27 8.80
N ARG A 114 13.00 -27.47 8.00
CA ARG A 114 11.61 -27.78 7.68
C ARG A 114 11.66 -29.08 6.87
N ARG A 115 10.84 -30.07 7.22
CA ARG A 115 10.69 -31.27 6.41
C ARG A 115 10.35 -30.81 4.98
N ASP A 116 11.19 -31.19 4.04
CA ASP A 116 10.85 -31.07 2.63
C ASP A 116 9.85 -32.18 2.32
N TYR A 117 8.77 -31.80 1.65
CA TYR A 117 7.75 -32.75 1.22
C TYR A 117 7.86 -32.93 -0.28
N THR A 118 7.80 -34.18 -0.74
CA THR A 118 7.62 -34.46 -2.17
C THR A 118 6.20 -34.07 -2.60
N LYS A 119 5.97 -33.98 -3.91
CA LYS A 119 4.62 -33.69 -4.42
C LYS A 119 3.67 -34.84 -4.07
N GLU A 120 4.18 -36.07 -4.13
CA GLU A 120 3.47 -37.32 -3.86
C GLU A 120 3.02 -37.37 -2.40
N GLU A 121 3.92 -37.11 -1.45
CA GLU A 121 3.59 -37.05 -0.02
C GLU A 121 2.47 -36.02 0.24
N LEU A 122 2.54 -34.84 -0.39
CA LEU A 122 1.53 -33.80 -0.21
C LEU A 122 0.17 -34.20 -0.80
N ILE A 123 0.15 -34.94 -1.91
CA ILE A 123 -1.08 -35.47 -2.51
C ILE A 123 -1.70 -36.52 -1.59
N GLU A 124 -0.90 -37.45 -1.08
CA GLU A 124 -1.36 -38.48 -0.13
C GLU A 124 -1.93 -37.84 1.14
N MET A 125 -1.26 -36.82 1.68
CA MET A 125 -1.77 -36.06 2.83
C MET A 125 -3.12 -35.40 2.55
N LEU A 126 -3.30 -34.83 1.34
CA LEU A 126 -4.58 -34.24 0.94
C LEU A 126 -5.69 -35.28 0.81
N LYS A 127 -5.39 -36.44 0.20
CA LYS A 127 -6.33 -37.56 0.06
C LYS A 127 -6.70 -38.15 1.42
N ALA A 128 -5.72 -38.41 2.28
CA ALA A 128 -5.95 -38.90 3.64
C ALA A 128 -6.83 -37.92 4.43
N LYS A 129 -6.57 -36.62 4.32
CA LYS A 129 -7.40 -35.60 4.97
C LYS A 129 -8.80 -35.53 4.38
N ALA A 130 -8.94 -35.75 3.07
CA ALA A 130 -10.25 -35.81 2.44
C ALA A 130 -11.07 -37.00 2.92
N ASN A 131 -10.43 -38.17 3.06
CA ASN A 131 -11.05 -39.38 3.59
C ASN A 131 -11.47 -39.20 5.05
N GLU A 132 -10.64 -38.57 5.88
CA GLU A 132 -10.97 -38.24 7.28
C GLU A 132 -12.21 -37.34 7.38
N LEU A 133 -12.34 -36.37 6.47
CA LEU A 133 -13.43 -35.40 6.49
C LEU A 133 -14.68 -35.84 5.72
N GLY A 134 -14.60 -36.93 4.95
CA GLY A 134 -15.63 -37.32 3.97
C GLY A 134 -15.85 -36.28 2.85
N ARG A 135 -14.94 -35.32 2.69
CA ARG A 135 -15.00 -34.24 1.68
C ARG A 135 -13.62 -33.66 1.44
N SER A 136 -13.48 -32.90 0.35
CA SER A 136 -12.21 -32.21 0.07
C SER A 136 -11.86 -31.21 1.19
N PRO A 137 -10.59 -31.19 1.65
CA PRO A 137 -10.19 -30.35 2.77
C PRO A 137 -10.13 -28.89 2.37
N LYS A 138 -10.56 -28.01 3.27
CA LYS A 138 -10.42 -26.57 3.12
C LYS A 138 -8.99 -26.16 3.48
N ARG A 139 -8.55 -25.04 2.91
CA ARG A 139 -7.20 -24.50 3.15
C ARG A 139 -6.86 -24.34 4.64
N ARG A 140 -7.83 -24.00 5.50
CA ARG A 140 -7.61 -23.81 6.95
C ARG A 140 -7.47 -25.13 7.73
N GLU A 141 -7.83 -26.26 7.12
CA GLU A 141 -7.86 -27.59 7.75
C GLU A 141 -6.55 -28.37 7.53
N VAL A 142 -5.62 -27.82 6.74
CA VAL A 142 -4.35 -28.46 6.38
C VAL A 142 -3.17 -27.65 6.92
N LYS A 143 -2.28 -28.28 7.68
CA LYS A 143 -1.11 -27.60 8.28
C LYS A 143 -0.03 -27.28 7.23
N GLN A 144 0.09 -28.10 6.19
CA GLN A 144 1.15 -28.07 5.17
C GLN A 144 0.87 -27.11 4.01
N VAL A 145 -0.09 -26.18 4.15
CA VAL A 145 -0.50 -25.25 3.07
C VAL A 145 0.68 -24.51 2.44
N GLY A 146 1.70 -24.15 3.23
CA GLY A 146 2.91 -23.51 2.72
C GLY A 146 3.70 -24.40 1.75
N ALA A 147 3.90 -25.67 2.10
CA ALA A 147 4.59 -26.65 1.25
C ALA A 147 3.76 -26.99 0.00
N ILE A 148 2.44 -27.15 0.17
CA ILE A 148 1.48 -27.37 -0.92
C ILE A 148 1.53 -26.21 -1.92
N THR A 149 1.40 -24.97 -1.45
CA THR A 149 1.40 -23.80 -2.32
C THR A 149 2.75 -23.64 -3.04
N LYS A 150 3.87 -23.95 -2.36
CA LYS A 150 5.21 -23.91 -2.98
C LYS A 150 5.35 -24.93 -4.12
N ASN A 151 4.86 -26.16 -3.94
CA ASN A 151 5.03 -27.25 -4.90
C ASN A 151 4.05 -27.22 -6.07
N PHE A 152 2.82 -26.75 -5.85
CA PHE A 152 1.73 -26.77 -6.85
C PHE A 152 1.30 -25.37 -7.34
N GLY A 153 1.87 -24.30 -6.77
CA GLY A 153 1.54 -22.90 -7.08
C GLY A 153 0.27 -22.40 -6.39
N SER A 154 -0.73 -23.25 -6.16
CA SER A 154 -1.92 -22.92 -5.36
C SER A 154 -2.46 -24.14 -4.63
N PHE A 155 -3.24 -23.91 -3.57
CA PHE A 155 -3.90 -24.99 -2.83
C PHE A 155 -4.95 -25.70 -3.70
N ASN A 156 -5.69 -24.97 -4.54
CA ASN A 156 -6.69 -25.55 -5.43
C ASN A 156 -6.05 -26.43 -6.51
N LYS A 157 -4.92 -26.02 -7.09
CA LYS A 157 -4.16 -26.85 -8.04
C LYS A 157 -3.71 -28.16 -7.41
N ALA A 158 -3.33 -28.15 -6.13
CA ALA A 158 -2.97 -29.37 -5.43
C ALA A 158 -4.17 -30.30 -5.20
N LEU A 159 -5.36 -29.75 -4.91
CA LEU A 159 -6.60 -30.53 -4.84
C LEU A 159 -6.94 -31.16 -6.20
N GLU A 160 -6.86 -30.38 -7.29
CA GLU A 160 -7.08 -30.87 -8.66
C GLU A 160 -6.16 -32.04 -8.99
N VAL A 161 -4.85 -31.91 -8.75
CA VAL A 161 -3.87 -32.99 -8.97
C VAL A 161 -4.15 -34.19 -8.06
N ALA A 162 -4.66 -33.96 -6.84
CA ALA A 162 -5.07 -35.03 -5.93
C ALA A 162 -6.40 -35.70 -6.33
N GLY A 163 -7.08 -35.25 -7.39
CA GLY A 163 -8.41 -35.74 -7.78
C GLY A 163 -9.52 -35.31 -6.83
N LEU A 164 -9.30 -34.22 -6.08
CA LEU A 164 -10.22 -33.71 -5.07
C LEU A 164 -10.98 -32.50 -5.61
N LYS A 165 -12.27 -32.41 -5.25
CA LYS A 165 -13.14 -31.31 -5.66
C LYS A 165 -12.69 -30.01 -5.01
N THR A 166 -12.39 -29.00 -5.82
CA THR A 166 -12.12 -27.65 -5.33
C THR A 166 -13.40 -26.93 -4.96
N GLU A 167 -13.36 -26.06 -3.93
CA GLU A 167 -14.39 -25.03 -3.78
C GLU A 167 -14.25 -24.08 -4.98
N GLU A 168 -15.17 -24.21 -5.94
CA GLU A 168 -15.31 -23.25 -7.02
C GLU A 168 -15.70 -21.91 -6.41
N ARG A 169 -14.92 -20.88 -6.73
CA ARG A 169 -15.34 -19.51 -6.41
C ARG A 169 -16.49 -19.20 -7.35
N LYS A 170 -17.64 -18.76 -6.80
CA LYS A 170 -18.72 -18.23 -7.64
C LYS A 170 -18.11 -17.15 -8.55
N VAL A 171 -18.13 -17.42 -9.85
CA VAL A 171 -17.80 -16.44 -10.88
C VAL A 171 -19.04 -15.59 -11.06
N TYR A 172 -18.86 -14.27 -11.05
CA TYR A 172 -19.96 -13.35 -11.24
C TYR A 172 -19.88 -12.77 -12.64
N THR A 173 -21.01 -12.66 -13.34
CA THR A 173 -21.07 -11.85 -14.57
C THR A 173 -21.19 -10.36 -14.21
N ASN A 174 -21.01 -9.47 -15.19
CA ASN A 174 -21.21 -8.04 -14.95
C ASN A 174 -22.66 -7.74 -14.56
N GLU A 175 -23.61 -8.46 -15.16
CA GLU A 175 -25.06 -8.33 -14.94
C GLU A 175 -25.43 -8.75 -13.52
N GLU A 176 -24.93 -9.90 -13.04
CA GLU A 176 -25.15 -10.34 -11.66
C GLU A 176 -24.60 -9.32 -10.64
N LEU A 177 -23.45 -8.72 -10.93
CA LEU A 177 -22.86 -7.70 -10.06
C LEU A 177 -23.67 -6.40 -10.05
N ILE A 178 -24.23 -6.01 -11.20
CA ILE A 178 -25.15 -4.89 -11.32
C ILE A 178 -26.43 -5.15 -10.51
N GLU A 179 -27.03 -6.33 -10.65
CA GLU A 179 -28.24 -6.72 -9.92
C GLU A 179 -28.00 -6.69 -8.40
N ILE A 180 -26.84 -7.19 -7.93
CA ILE A 180 -26.45 -7.11 -6.52
C ILE A 180 -26.41 -5.66 -6.02
N LEU A 181 -25.83 -4.75 -6.82
CA LEU A 181 -25.76 -3.33 -6.48
C LEU A 181 -27.15 -2.69 -6.43
N GLN A 182 -28.00 -2.95 -7.43
CA GLN A 182 -29.36 -2.41 -7.52
C GLN A 182 -30.24 -2.90 -6.37
N LYS A 183 -30.23 -4.21 -6.10
CA LYS A 183 -30.97 -4.81 -4.98
C LYS A 183 -30.52 -4.24 -3.65
N LYS A 184 -29.20 -4.08 -3.45
CA LYS A 184 -28.68 -3.46 -2.23
C LYS A 184 -29.11 -2.00 -2.11
N ALA A 185 -29.13 -1.26 -3.22
CA ALA A 185 -29.57 0.13 -3.23
C ALA A 185 -31.06 0.29 -2.91
N GLN A 186 -31.90 -0.61 -3.42
CA GLN A 186 -33.33 -0.67 -3.09
C GLN A 186 -33.54 -0.96 -1.60
N GLU A 187 -32.79 -1.90 -1.03
CA GLU A 187 -32.86 -2.27 0.40
C GLU A 187 -32.53 -1.09 1.32
N ILE A 188 -31.50 -0.31 1.00
CA ILE A 188 -31.00 0.77 1.87
C ILE A 188 -31.48 2.17 1.45
N GLY A 189 -32.26 2.29 0.37
CA GLY A 189 -32.78 3.54 -0.16
C GLY A 189 -31.73 4.52 -0.72
N ARG A 190 -30.49 4.07 -0.95
CA ARG A 190 -29.38 4.87 -1.50
C ARG A 190 -28.33 3.99 -2.16
N ALA A 191 -27.38 4.58 -2.87
CA ALA A 191 -26.23 3.82 -3.37
C ALA A 191 -25.44 3.17 -2.19
N PRO A 192 -25.10 1.88 -2.28
CA PRO A 192 -24.37 1.18 -1.23
C PRO A 192 -22.90 1.57 -1.23
N LYS A 193 -22.27 1.65 -0.06
CA LYS A 193 -20.82 1.78 0.12
C LYS A 193 -20.12 0.45 -0.13
N ALA A 194 -18.83 0.49 -0.44
CA ALA A 194 -18.04 -0.72 -0.71
C ALA A 194 -18.10 -1.71 0.46
N GLU A 195 -18.02 -1.24 1.70
CA GLU A 195 -18.09 -2.08 2.91
C GLU A 195 -19.47 -2.74 3.11
N GLU A 196 -20.52 -2.20 2.49
CA GLU A 196 -21.90 -2.68 2.60
C GLU A 196 -22.22 -3.80 1.58
N VAL A 197 -21.29 -4.10 0.67
CA VAL A 197 -21.45 -5.11 -0.39
C VAL A 197 -20.35 -6.17 -0.27
N LYS A 198 -20.74 -7.41 0.03
CA LYS A 198 -19.80 -8.53 0.18
C LYS A 198 -18.90 -8.73 -1.05
N GLN A 199 -19.43 -8.46 -2.24
CA GLN A 199 -18.74 -8.61 -3.53
C GLN A 199 -17.94 -7.37 -3.97
N TRP A 200 -17.73 -6.36 -3.11
CA TRP A 200 -17.12 -5.08 -3.51
C TRP A 200 -15.78 -5.21 -4.25
N ASN A 201 -14.94 -6.17 -3.86
CA ASN A 201 -13.65 -6.39 -4.50
C ASN A 201 -13.83 -7.03 -5.89
N THR A 202 -14.81 -7.92 -6.04
CA THR A 202 -15.16 -8.51 -7.34
C THR A 202 -15.70 -7.43 -8.27
N ILE A 203 -16.63 -6.60 -7.79
CA ILE A 203 -17.16 -5.43 -8.52
C ILE A 203 -16.02 -4.51 -8.96
N SER A 204 -15.09 -4.19 -8.05
CA SER A 204 -13.95 -3.33 -8.37
C SER A 204 -13.04 -3.91 -9.45
N LYS A 205 -12.90 -5.24 -9.52
CA LYS A 205 -12.10 -5.90 -10.57
C LYS A 205 -12.79 -5.91 -11.93
N HIS A 206 -14.10 -6.18 -11.95
CA HIS A 206 -14.88 -6.23 -13.19
C HIS A 206 -15.01 -4.84 -13.84
N PHE A 207 -15.28 -3.81 -13.04
CA PHE A 207 -15.54 -2.46 -13.55
C PHE A 207 -14.33 -1.51 -13.41
N GLY A 208 -13.22 -1.98 -12.83
CA GLY A 208 -12.01 -1.20 -12.55
C GLY A 208 -12.07 -0.34 -11.27
N SER A 209 -13.27 -0.06 -10.74
CA SER A 209 -13.47 0.47 -9.39
C SER A 209 -14.90 0.21 -8.91
N PHE A 210 -15.12 0.25 -7.60
CA PHE A 210 -16.46 0.08 -7.03
C PHE A 210 -17.44 1.17 -7.52
N ASN A 211 -16.97 2.43 -7.62
CA ASN A 211 -17.78 3.53 -8.15
C ASN A 211 -18.13 3.37 -9.63
N LYS A 212 -17.23 2.80 -10.45
CA LYS A 212 -17.57 2.45 -11.84
C LYS A 212 -18.64 1.37 -11.90
N GLY A 213 -18.62 0.42 -10.95
CA GLY A 213 -19.70 -0.55 -10.78
C GLY A 213 -21.04 0.10 -10.41
N LEU A 214 -21.05 1.08 -9.51
CA LEU A 214 -22.26 1.85 -9.19
C LEU A 214 -22.82 2.57 -10.42
N ILE A 215 -21.96 3.25 -11.19
CA ILE A 215 -22.36 3.94 -12.42
C ILE A 215 -22.95 2.92 -13.42
N ALA A 216 -22.29 1.78 -13.62
CA ALA A 216 -22.80 0.72 -14.50
C ALA A 216 -24.16 0.16 -14.03
N ALA A 217 -24.42 0.18 -12.72
CA ALA A 217 -25.69 -0.21 -12.14
C ALA A 217 -26.77 0.89 -12.17
N GLY A 218 -26.48 2.06 -12.73
CA GLY A 218 -27.38 3.22 -12.75
C GLY A 218 -27.50 3.92 -11.39
N LEU A 219 -26.51 3.74 -10.51
CA LEU A 219 -26.49 4.29 -9.15
C LEU A 219 -25.49 5.43 -9.03
N THR A 220 -25.80 6.39 -8.16
CA THR A 220 -24.90 7.51 -7.85
C THR A 220 -23.62 6.99 -7.20
N PRO A 221 -22.42 7.31 -7.73
CA PRO A 221 -21.16 6.85 -7.15
C PRO A 221 -20.94 7.41 -5.74
N ASN A 222 -20.27 6.65 -4.87
CA ASN A 222 -19.95 7.13 -3.53
C ASN A 222 -18.77 8.09 -3.58
N ILE A 223 -19.00 9.30 -3.08
CA ILE A 223 -17.98 10.32 -3.04
C ILE A 223 -17.21 10.14 -1.75
N GLU A 224 -16.16 9.31 -1.81
CA GLU A 224 -15.16 9.32 -0.76
C GLU A 224 -14.52 10.70 -0.71
N HIS A 225 -14.79 11.40 0.39
CA HIS A 225 -14.10 12.64 0.74
C HIS A 225 -12.67 12.29 1.16
N SER A 226 -11.86 11.87 0.20
CA SER A 226 -10.44 11.69 0.44
C SER A 226 -9.84 13.04 0.79
N ARG A 227 -9.18 13.10 1.95
CA ARG A 227 -8.42 14.28 2.43
C ARG A 227 -7.34 14.75 1.43
N THR A 228 -7.03 13.97 0.40
CA THR A 228 -5.99 14.26 -0.60
C THR A 228 -6.50 14.56 -2.01
N ARG A 229 -7.81 14.44 -2.29
CA ARG A 229 -8.38 14.86 -3.59
C ARG A 229 -8.81 16.33 -3.53
N THR A 230 -8.08 17.21 -4.22
CA THR A 230 -8.44 18.62 -4.36
C THR A 230 -9.75 18.85 -5.13
N ASN A 231 -10.33 17.81 -5.75
CA ASN A 231 -11.58 17.91 -6.49
C ASN A 231 -12.39 16.60 -6.50
N PRO A 232 -13.33 16.39 -5.56
CA PRO A 232 -14.03 15.11 -5.37
C PRO A 232 -15.14 14.79 -6.39
N TYR A 233 -15.49 15.72 -7.30
CA TYR A 233 -16.57 15.53 -8.28
C TYR A 233 -16.07 15.72 -9.72
N THR A 234 -16.49 14.88 -10.64
CA THR A 234 -16.38 15.02 -12.10
C THR A 234 -17.42 16.03 -12.63
N LYS A 235 -17.31 16.47 -13.89
CA LYS A 235 -18.32 17.34 -14.50
C LYS A 235 -19.69 16.65 -14.60
N GLN A 236 -19.71 15.37 -14.99
CA GLN A 236 -20.94 14.61 -15.15
C GLN A 236 -21.68 14.41 -13.82
N GLU A 237 -20.98 14.06 -12.75
CA GLU A 237 -21.58 13.91 -11.41
C GLU A 237 -22.21 15.23 -10.92
N LEU A 238 -21.60 16.37 -11.26
CA LEU A 238 -22.16 17.68 -10.90
C LEU A 238 -23.39 18.05 -11.73
N ILE A 239 -23.52 17.55 -12.96
CA ILE A 239 -24.72 17.69 -13.78
C ILE A 239 -25.87 16.88 -13.17
N GLU A 240 -25.62 15.62 -12.83
CA GLU A 240 -26.61 14.73 -12.22
C GLU A 240 -27.13 15.28 -10.88
N ILE A 241 -26.24 15.84 -10.05
CA ILE A 241 -26.62 16.50 -8.79
C ILE A 241 -27.58 17.68 -9.06
N LEU A 242 -27.33 18.47 -10.10
CA LEU A 242 -28.19 19.60 -10.45
C LEU A 242 -29.56 19.14 -10.97
N GLN A 243 -29.59 18.11 -11.81
CA GLN A 243 -30.83 17.52 -12.34
C GLN A 243 -31.71 16.94 -11.23
N LYS A 244 -31.13 16.07 -10.40
CA LYS A 244 -31.83 15.47 -9.26
C LYS A 244 -32.34 16.53 -8.29
N LYS A 245 -31.53 17.57 -8.01
CA LYS A 245 -31.98 18.64 -7.11
C LYS A 245 -33.11 19.45 -7.73
N ALA A 246 -33.13 19.63 -9.04
CA ALA A 246 -34.22 20.30 -9.75
C ALA A 246 -35.52 19.50 -9.71
N GLU A 247 -35.44 18.18 -9.89
CA GLU A 247 -36.56 17.25 -9.74
C GLU A 247 -37.12 17.28 -8.30
N GLU A 248 -36.25 17.21 -7.30
CA GLU A 248 -36.63 17.20 -5.87
C GLU A 248 -37.41 18.47 -5.46
N ILE A 249 -36.97 19.64 -5.92
CA ILE A 249 -37.59 20.92 -5.53
C ILE A 249 -38.62 21.42 -6.56
N GLY A 250 -38.85 20.68 -7.65
CA GLY A 250 -39.78 21.03 -8.73
C GLY A 250 -39.43 22.32 -9.49
N ARG A 251 -38.20 22.83 -9.37
CA ARG A 251 -37.72 24.05 -10.04
C ARG A 251 -36.21 24.07 -10.14
N VAL A 252 -35.67 25.01 -10.91
CA VAL A 252 -34.21 25.20 -10.99
C VAL A 252 -33.62 25.53 -9.59
N PRO A 253 -32.57 24.80 -9.14
CA PRO A 253 -31.95 25.04 -7.86
C PRO A 253 -31.14 26.34 -7.89
N LYS A 254 -31.30 27.14 -6.83
CA LYS A 254 -30.47 28.33 -6.56
C LYS A 254 -29.12 27.90 -6.01
N GLN A 255 -28.11 28.76 -6.18
CA GLN A 255 -26.75 28.48 -5.71
C GLN A 255 -26.68 28.05 -4.23
N LYS A 256 -27.50 28.64 -3.36
CA LYS A 256 -27.51 28.33 -1.93
C LYS A 256 -28.13 26.97 -1.60
N GLU A 257 -28.89 26.38 -2.52
CA GLU A 257 -29.64 25.14 -2.35
C GLU A 257 -28.84 23.90 -2.79
N VAL A 258 -27.63 24.12 -3.33
CA VAL A 258 -26.71 23.07 -3.77
C VAL A 258 -25.42 23.18 -2.98
N GLU A 259 -25.13 22.15 -2.19
CA GLU A 259 -23.94 22.08 -1.34
C GLU A 259 -22.66 22.18 -2.19
N GLN A 260 -22.64 21.53 -3.36
CA GLN A 260 -21.50 21.46 -4.27
C GLN A 260 -21.30 22.75 -5.11
N ARG A 261 -22.00 23.85 -4.79
CA ARG A 261 -21.95 25.12 -5.55
C ARG A 261 -20.54 25.62 -5.86
N SER A 262 -19.60 25.44 -4.92
CA SER A 262 -18.22 25.88 -5.05
C SER A 262 -17.46 25.03 -6.08
N THR A 263 -17.68 23.72 -6.06
CA THR A 263 -17.11 22.77 -7.01
C THR A 263 -17.70 22.95 -8.41
N ILE A 264 -19.01 23.18 -8.52
CA ILE A 264 -19.69 23.52 -9.78
C ILE A 264 -19.07 24.77 -10.39
N ARG A 265 -18.91 25.84 -9.61
CA ARG A 265 -18.26 27.07 -10.07
C ARG A 265 -16.83 26.82 -10.56
N LYS A 266 -16.04 26.03 -9.84
CA LYS A 266 -14.65 25.71 -10.22
C LYS A 266 -14.57 24.88 -11.51
N ARG A 267 -15.48 23.93 -11.72
CA ARG A 267 -15.47 22.98 -12.85
C ARG A 267 -16.08 23.56 -14.13
N PHE A 268 -17.13 24.36 -14.01
CA PHE A 268 -17.88 24.92 -15.14
C PHE A 268 -17.61 26.42 -15.36
N GLY A 269 -16.81 27.05 -14.50
CA GLY A 269 -16.51 28.49 -14.51
C GLY A 269 -17.58 29.33 -13.82
N SER A 270 -18.85 28.93 -13.86
CA SER A 270 -19.93 29.55 -13.09
C SER A 270 -20.99 28.51 -12.70
N PHE A 271 -21.80 28.82 -11.67
CA PHE A 271 -22.92 27.96 -11.30
C PHE A 271 -23.97 27.90 -12.43
N ASN A 272 -24.20 29.01 -13.11
CA ASN A 272 -25.14 29.07 -14.24
C ASN A 272 -24.66 28.23 -15.43
N LYS A 273 -23.34 28.21 -15.73
CA LYS A 273 -22.78 27.30 -16.74
C LYS A 273 -22.94 25.83 -16.34
N GLY A 274 -22.93 25.53 -15.04
CA GLY A 274 -23.29 24.22 -14.52
C GLY A 274 -24.76 23.86 -14.77
N LEU A 275 -25.68 24.81 -14.51
CA LEU A 275 -27.09 24.65 -14.83
C LEU A 275 -27.32 24.43 -16.33
N GLU A 276 -26.68 25.22 -17.19
CA GLU A 276 -26.75 25.06 -18.66
C GLU A 276 -26.26 23.68 -19.10
N ALA A 277 -25.13 23.23 -18.57
CA ALA A 277 -24.61 21.89 -18.85
C ALA A 277 -25.53 20.77 -18.35
N ALA A 278 -26.38 21.06 -17.36
CA ALA A 278 -27.40 20.16 -16.84
C ALA A 278 -28.74 20.25 -17.57
N GLY A 279 -28.87 21.11 -18.60
CA GLY A 279 -30.12 21.35 -19.32
C GLY A 279 -31.11 22.23 -18.55
N LEU A 280 -30.67 22.94 -17.52
CA LEU A 280 -31.50 23.80 -16.66
C LEU A 280 -31.33 25.27 -17.01
N THR A 281 -32.41 26.06 -16.85
CA THR A 281 -32.38 27.50 -17.15
C THR A 281 -31.52 28.28 -16.14
N PRO A 282 -30.64 29.20 -16.58
CA PRO A 282 -29.81 30.01 -15.67
C PRO A 282 -30.60 30.91 -14.71
N ASN A 283 -30.16 31.01 -13.46
CA ASN A 283 -30.68 31.95 -12.47
C ASN A 283 -30.16 33.39 -12.72
N ASN A 284 -30.56 34.03 -13.81
CA ASN A 284 -30.12 35.39 -14.17
C ASN A 284 -31.03 36.48 -13.57
N LYS A 285 -30.56 37.20 -12.54
CA LYS A 285 -31.27 38.34 -11.92
C LYS A 285 -31.59 39.50 -12.88
N ARG A 286 -30.86 39.66 -13.99
CA ARG A 286 -31.02 40.80 -14.90
C ARG A 286 -32.25 40.73 -15.81
N LYS A 287 -32.74 39.53 -16.19
CA LYS A 287 -33.95 39.39 -17.02
C LYS A 287 -35.26 39.53 -16.24
N ASN A 288 -35.26 39.18 -14.94
CA ASN A 288 -36.47 39.27 -14.12
C ASN A 288 -36.84 40.72 -13.77
N LYS A 289 -35.88 41.66 -13.77
CA LYS A 289 -36.20 43.08 -13.56
C LYS A 289 -36.78 43.74 -14.81
N SER A 290 -36.32 43.36 -16.01
CA SER A 290 -36.82 43.92 -17.28
C SER A 290 -38.20 43.41 -17.70
N LEU A 291 -38.61 42.22 -17.27
CA LEU A 291 -39.98 41.71 -17.48
C LEU A 291 -40.97 42.35 -16.50
N ASN A 292 -40.59 42.54 -15.23
CA ASN A 292 -41.45 43.23 -14.26
C ASN A 292 -41.56 44.73 -14.53
N LEU A 293 -40.49 45.42 -14.97
CA LEU A 293 -40.58 46.84 -15.34
C LEU A 293 -41.40 47.10 -16.60
N LYS A 294 -41.50 46.14 -17.53
CA LYS A 294 -42.36 46.28 -18.72
C LYS A 294 -43.84 46.04 -18.44
N LEU A 295 -44.17 45.31 -17.37
CA LEU A 295 -45.54 45.12 -16.90
C LEU A 295 -46.02 46.26 -15.99
N GLU A 296 -45.10 46.96 -15.31
CA GLU A 296 -45.42 48.09 -14.40
C GLU A 296 -45.46 49.47 -15.10
N MET A 297 -44.90 49.64 -16.31
CA MET A 297 -44.81 50.95 -16.99
C MET A 297 -45.55 51.04 -18.34
N GLY A 298 -46.87 50.82 -18.33
CA GLY A 298 -47.75 51.57 -19.22
C GLY A 298 -48.53 50.79 -20.29
N GLU A 299 -49.64 50.18 -19.88
CA GLU A 299 -50.91 50.60 -20.48
C GLU A 299 -51.16 52.05 -20.04
N LYS A 300 -50.89 52.98 -20.95
CA LYS A 300 -51.47 54.33 -21.06
C LYS A 300 -50.54 55.18 -21.92
N ILE A 301 -50.75 55.17 -23.23
CA ILE A 301 -50.88 56.41 -24.01
C ILE A 301 -51.99 56.14 -25.05
N VAL A 302 -52.91 57.11 -25.11
CA VAL A 302 -54.09 57.24 -25.96
C VAL A 302 -53.76 57.11 -27.45
#